data_AF-A0A150KJ20-F1
#
_entry.id   AF-A0A150KJ20-F1
#
_cell.length_a   1.000
_cell.length_b   1.000
_cell.length_c   1.000
_cell.angle_alpha   90.00
_cell.angle_beta   90.00
_cell.angle_gamma   90.00
#
_symmetry.space_group_name_H-M   'P 1'
#
loop_
_entity.id
_entity.type
_entity.pdbx_description
1 polymer ?
#
loop_
_entity_poly.entity_id
_entity_poly.type
_entity_poly.pdbx_seq_one_letter_code
_entity_poly.pdbx_strand_id
1 'polypeptide(L)'
;MKLGKEMANARKRKGITQEGLASNTPVSRESIAKYETGARTFPDDLRSVMANELDDVEFYFLAWCDAAGKVSIPYFNGENIDHHPTSMAFLVQAETNEALDKLQDIPWAKPVHTRTAQELEETKKLIFELLDAAASMVNLVGVICNEHQFSMKQLFTQWRLSLRSRNYIDKDF
;
A
#
# COMPACT_ATOMS: atom_id res chain seq x y z
N MET A 1 -10.30 -4.77 -9.98
CA MET A 1 -9.92 -4.07 -11.22
C MET A 1 -8.69 -4.77 -11.80
N LYS A 2 -8.57 -4.96 -13.13
CA LYS A 2 -7.36 -5.58 -13.71
C LYS A 2 -6.20 -4.59 -13.67
N LEU A 3 -5.03 -5.02 -13.21
CA LEU A 3 -3.83 -4.17 -13.02
C LEU A 3 -3.46 -3.35 -14.27
N GLY A 4 -3.61 -3.91 -15.47
CA GLY A 4 -3.37 -3.19 -16.73
C GLY A 4 -4.25 -1.95 -16.92
N LYS A 5 -5.55 -2.01 -16.56
CA LYS A 5 -6.42 -0.83 -16.62
C LYS A 5 -5.94 0.25 -15.66
N GLU A 6 -5.48 -0.16 -14.47
CA GLU A 6 -4.94 0.79 -13.51
C GLU A 6 -3.62 1.41 -13.95
N MET A 7 -2.76 0.64 -14.61
CA MET A 7 -1.55 1.16 -15.23
C MET A 7 -1.87 2.36 -16.16
N ALA A 8 -2.98 2.27 -16.91
CA ALA A 8 -3.44 3.37 -17.76
C ALA A 8 -3.89 4.60 -16.95
N ASN A 9 -4.56 4.39 -15.81
CA ASN A 9 -5.01 5.47 -14.92
C ASN A 9 -3.81 6.16 -14.27
N ALA A 10 -2.89 5.38 -13.71
CA ALA A 10 -1.63 5.85 -13.11
C ALA A 10 -0.83 6.67 -14.10
N ARG A 11 -0.64 6.14 -15.31
CA ARG A 11 0.07 6.85 -16.38
C ARG A 11 -0.58 8.22 -16.69
N LYS A 12 -1.91 8.29 -16.74
CA LYS A 12 -2.65 9.55 -16.96
C LYS A 12 -2.51 10.51 -15.78
N ARG A 13 -2.63 10.04 -14.53
CA ARG A 13 -2.43 10.86 -13.32
C ARG A 13 -1.04 11.49 -13.29
N LYS A 14 -0.02 10.75 -13.74
CA LYS A 14 1.38 11.19 -13.81
C LYS A 14 1.72 11.97 -15.08
N GLY A 15 0.79 12.14 -16.02
CA GLY A 15 1.01 12.85 -17.28
C GLY A 15 1.96 12.15 -18.26
N ILE A 16 2.17 10.84 -18.10
CA ILE A 16 3.10 10.05 -18.92
C ILE A 16 2.38 9.58 -20.19
N THR A 17 3.04 9.56 -21.35
CA THR A 17 2.47 8.98 -22.58
C THR A 17 2.82 7.49 -22.67
N GLN A 18 2.08 6.71 -23.46
CA GLN A 18 2.46 5.30 -23.68
C GLN A 18 3.86 5.18 -24.28
N GLU A 19 4.24 6.14 -25.14
CA GLU A 19 5.59 6.22 -25.73
C GLU A 19 6.65 6.54 -24.67
N GLY A 20 6.36 7.47 -23.75
CA GLY A 20 7.27 7.79 -22.64
C GLY A 20 7.47 6.59 -21.71
N LEU A 21 6.39 5.89 -21.37
CA LEU A 21 6.50 4.67 -20.55
C LEU A 21 7.28 3.56 -21.28
N ALA A 22 7.07 3.39 -22.59
CA ALA A 22 7.84 2.43 -23.40
C ALA A 22 9.33 2.78 -23.46
N SER A 23 9.67 4.06 -23.50
CA SER A 23 11.06 4.52 -23.60
C SER A 23 11.88 4.21 -22.34
N ASN A 24 11.22 4.10 -21.18
CA ASN A 24 11.87 3.86 -19.89
C ASN A 24 11.69 2.42 -19.38
N THR A 25 11.05 1.54 -20.15
CA THR A 25 10.78 0.15 -19.75
C THR A 25 11.18 -0.82 -20.87
N PRO A 26 11.38 -2.12 -20.59
CA PRO A 26 11.73 -3.11 -21.62
C PRO A 26 10.53 -3.51 -22.50
N VAL A 27 9.50 -2.66 -22.63
CA VAL A 27 8.19 -2.99 -23.17
C VAL A 27 7.83 -2.03 -24.31
N SER A 28 7.40 -2.55 -25.46
CA SER A 28 6.97 -1.68 -26.57
C SER A 28 5.68 -0.92 -26.24
N ARG A 29 5.50 0.25 -26.86
CA ARG A 29 4.27 1.04 -26.76
C ARG A 29 3.02 0.23 -27.11
N GLU A 30 3.08 -0.62 -28.13
CA GLU A 30 1.97 -1.50 -28.54
C GLU A 30 1.62 -2.51 -27.45
N SER A 31 2.62 -3.04 -26.75
CA SER A 31 2.40 -3.98 -25.64
C SER A 31 1.74 -3.27 -24.47
N ILE A 32 2.22 -2.07 -24.10
CA ILE A 32 1.58 -1.20 -23.10
C ILE A 32 0.10 -0.99 -23.45
N ALA A 33 -0.22 -0.59 -24.68
CA ALA A 33 -1.59 -0.38 -25.11
C ALA A 33 -2.47 -1.65 -24.98
N LYS A 34 -1.92 -2.82 -25.32
CA LYS A 34 -2.62 -4.11 -25.17
C LYS A 34 -2.85 -4.47 -23.69
N TYR A 35 -1.92 -4.13 -22.81
CA TYR A 35 -2.09 -4.32 -21.36
C TYR A 35 -3.14 -3.37 -20.79
N GLU A 36 -3.08 -2.08 -21.15
CA GLU A 36 -4.02 -1.05 -20.68
C GLU A 36 -5.48 -1.36 -21.06
N THR A 37 -5.68 -1.93 -22.25
CA THR A 37 -7.01 -2.31 -22.76
C THR A 37 -7.46 -3.69 -22.32
N GLY A 38 -6.57 -4.48 -21.71
CA GLY A 38 -6.82 -5.88 -21.37
C GLY A 38 -6.86 -6.82 -22.58
N ALA A 39 -6.47 -6.36 -23.78
CA ALA A 39 -6.29 -7.19 -24.96
C ALA A 39 -5.15 -8.22 -24.79
N ARG A 40 -4.22 -7.96 -23.87
CA ARG A 40 -3.20 -8.91 -23.42
C ARG A 40 -3.12 -8.88 -21.89
N THR A 41 -2.91 -10.04 -21.28
CA THR A 41 -2.64 -10.13 -19.84
C THR A 41 -1.36 -9.37 -19.49
N PHE A 42 -1.43 -8.57 -18.43
CA PHE A 42 -0.27 -7.85 -17.90
C PHE A 42 0.68 -8.85 -17.20
N PRO A 43 1.94 -8.99 -17.63
CA PRO A 43 2.89 -9.95 -17.07
C PRO A 43 3.32 -9.63 -15.63
N ASP A 44 3.55 -10.67 -14.84
CA ASP A 44 3.86 -10.53 -13.40
C ASP A 44 5.26 -9.96 -13.15
N ASP A 45 6.22 -10.33 -13.99
CA ASP A 45 7.60 -9.84 -13.98
C ASP A 45 7.72 -8.34 -14.29
N LEU A 46 6.72 -7.76 -14.96
CA LEU A 46 6.68 -6.33 -15.27
C LEU A 46 6.02 -5.48 -14.17
N ARG A 47 5.40 -6.08 -13.14
CA ARG A 47 4.70 -5.35 -12.07
C ARG A 47 5.60 -4.36 -11.34
N SER A 48 6.76 -4.84 -10.89
CA SER A 48 7.73 -4.01 -10.15
C SER A 48 8.35 -2.93 -11.03
N VAL A 49 8.64 -3.26 -12.30
CA VAL A 49 9.18 -2.30 -13.28
C VAL A 49 8.18 -1.17 -13.52
N MET A 50 6.92 -1.50 -13.80
CA MET A 50 5.89 -0.50 -14.03
C MET A 50 5.57 0.31 -12.78
N ALA A 51 5.54 -0.32 -11.59
CA ALA A 51 5.29 0.40 -10.35
C ALA A 51 6.37 1.44 -10.08
N ASN A 52 7.64 1.06 -10.25
CA ASN A 52 8.77 1.96 -10.07
C ASN A 52 8.82 3.09 -11.09
N GLU A 53 8.46 2.82 -12.34
CA GLU A 53 8.50 3.82 -13.41
C GLU A 53 7.32 4.81 -13.31
N LEU A 54 6.13 4.32 -13.01
CA LEU A 54 4.95 5.18 -12.83
C LEU A 54 5.06 6.02 -11.55
N ASP A 55 5.60 5.43 -10.48
CA ASP A 55 5.70 6.06 -9.16
C ASP A 55 4.40 6.76 -8.74
N ASP A 56 3.32 5.99 -8.87
CA ASP A 56 1.95 6.41 -8.62
C ASP A 56 1.42 5.66 -7.39
N VAL A 57 0.85 6.42 -6.45
CA VAL A 57 0.41 5.91 -5.15
C VAL A 57 -0.60 4.78 -5.30
N GLU A 58 -1.69 4.99 -6.04
CA GLU A 58 -2.75 3.99 -6.21
C GLU A 58 -2.24 2.71 -6.87
N PHE A 59 -1.36 2.87 -7.86
CA PHE A 59 -0.75 1.74 -8.55
C PHE A 59 0.12 0.90 -7.62
N TYR A 60 0.84 1.51 -6.66
CA TYR A 60 1.61 0.75 -5.67
C TYR A 60 0.71 -0.12 -4.79
N PHE A 61 -0.39 0.42 -4.26
CA PHE A 61 -1.32 -0.37 -3.44
C PHE A 61 -1.91 -1.53 -4.25
N LEU A 62 -2.34 -1.28 -5.48
CA LEU A 62 -2.93 -2.32 -6.32
C LEU A 62 -1.92 -3.38 -6.77
N ALA A 63 -0.69 -2.97 -7.11
CA ALA A 63 0.39 -3.91 -7.42
C ALA A 63 0.75 -4.77 -6.20
N TRP A 64 0.72 -4.19 -4.99
CA TRP A 64 0.91 -4.94 -3.75
C TRP A 64 -0.21 -5.96 -3.53
N CYS A 65 -1.49 -5.55 -3.60
CA CYS A 65 -2.62 -6.47 -3.49
C CYS A 65 -2.54 -7.63 -4.50
N ASP A 66 -2.21 -7.31 -5.75
CA ASP A 66 -2.12 -8.30 -6.83
C ASP A 66 -0.95 -9.29 -6.63
N ALA A 67 0.14 -8.85 -6.01
CA ALA A 67 1.31 -9.69 -5.74
C ALA A 67 1.20 -10.51 -4.44
N ALA A 68 0.57 -9.96 -3.39
CA ALA A 68 0.52 -10.57 -2.06
C ALA A 68 -0.74 -11.44 -1.83
N GLY A 69 -1.61 -11.57 -2.82
CA GLY A 69 -2.84 -12.34 -2.73
C GLY A 69 -3.86 -11.67 -1.81
N LYS A 70 -4.07 -12.23 -0.61
CA LYS A 70 -5.04 -11.70 0.36
C LYS A 70 -4.40 -10.87 1.49
N VAL A 71 -3.07 -10.85 1.59
CA VAL A 71 -2.34 -10.21 2.70
C VAL A 71 -1.69 -8.92 2.19
N SER A 72 -2.47 -7.86 2.13
CA SER A 72 -2.05 -6.55 1.62
C SER A 72 -2.89 -5.43 2.22
N ILE A 73 -2.32 -4.23 2.34
CA ILE A 73 -3.10 -3.04 2.65
C ILE A 73 -3.74 -2.54 1.34
N PRO A 74 -5.07 -2.34 1.28
CA PRO A 74 -5.71 -1.76 0.11
C PRO A 74 -5.60 -0.24 0.09
N TYR A 75 -5.75 0.34 -1.11
CA TYR A 75 -5.97 1.78 -1.24
C TYR A 75 -7.39 2.13 -0.79
N PHE A 76 -7.53 3.14 0.05
CA PHE A 76 -8.81 3.58 0.59
C PHE A 76 -9.54 4.48 -0.41
N ASN A 77 -10.36 3.91 -1.28
CA ASN A 77 -11.15 4.64 -2.28
C ASN A 77 -12.67 4.39 -2.17
N GLY A 78 -13.13 4.03 -0.97
CA GLY A 78 -14.56 3.87 -0.67
C GLY A 78 -15.27 5.21 -0.52
N GLU A 79 -16.60 5.18 -0.57
CA GLU A 79 -17.47 6.38 -0.53
C GLU A 79 -17.33 7.22 0.75
N ASN A 80 -16.87 6.61 1.84
CA ASN A 80 -16.69 7.27 3.14
C ASN A 80 -15.27 7.82 3.37
N ILE A 81 -14.40 7.79 2.36
CA ILE A 81 -13.01 8.25 2.49
C ILE A 81 -12.84 9.59 1.78
N ASP A 82 -12.48 10.61 2.55
CA ASP A 82 -12.03 11.90 2.03
C ASP A 82 -10.50 11.93 1.96
N HIS A 83 -9.97 12.20 0.77
CA HIS A 83 -8.53 12.19 0.48
C HIS A 83 -7.84 13.50 0.84
N HIS A 84 -8.55 14.46 1.43
CA HIS A 84 -7.90 15.64 1.99
C HIS A 84 -6.94 15.23 3.13
N PRO A 85 -5.67 15.70 3.16
CA PRO A 85 -4.68 15.27 4.15
C PRO A 85 -5.14 15.41 5.61
N THR A 86 -5.87 16.48 5.93
CA THR A 86 -6.45 16.68 7.27
C THR A 86 -7.48 15.62 7.64
N SER A 87 -8.38 15.27 6.71
CA SER A 87 -9.42 14.25 6.93
C SER A 87 -8.77 12.88 7.17
N MET A 88 -7.78 12.53 6.36
CA MET A 88 -7.00 11.31 6.55
C MET A 88 -6.17 11.32 7.85
N ALA A 89 -5.63 12.46 8.26
CA ALA A 89 -4.90 12.57 9.53
C ALA A 89 -5.84 12.33 10.74
N PHE A 90 -7.08 12.82 10.70
CA PHE A 90 -8.08 12.52 11.73
C PHE A 90 -8.48 11.05 11.73
N LEU A 91 -8.67 10.43 10.56
CA LEU A 91 -8.92 9.00 10.47
C LEU A 91 -7.78 8.20 11.11
N VAL A 92 -6.53 8.47 10.73
CA VAL A 92 -5.36 7.81 11.34
C VAL A 92 -5.35 7.96 12.85
N GLN A 93 -5.64 9.15 13.38
CA GLN A 93 -5.71 9.35 14.83
C GLN A 93 -6.78 8.48 15.49
N ALA A 94 -7.99 8.41 14.91
CA ALA A 94 -9.07 7.58 15.43
C ALA A 94 -8.68 6.10 15.45
N GLU A 95 -8.30 5.53 14.30
CA GLU A 95 -7.94 4.11 14.16
C GLU A 95 -6.74 3.73 15.05
N THR A 96 -5.75 4.62 15.15
CA THR A 96 -4.59 4.39 16.02
C THR A 96 -4.97 4.38 17.49
N ASN A 97 -5.88 5.27 17.92
CA ASN A 97 -6.33 5.30 19.31
C ASN A 97 -7.16 4.05 19.65
N GLU A 98 -8.04 3.60 18.76
CA GLU A 98 -8.81 2.37 18.94
C GLU A 98 -7.88 1.15 19.09
N ALA A 99 -6.84 1.05 18.26
CA ALA A 99 -5.83 0.01 18.39
C ALA A 99 -5.04 0.09 19.71
N LEU A 100 -4.64 1.30 20.14
CA LEU A 100 -3.91 1.51 21.39
C LEU A 100 -4.74 1.17 22.62
N ASP A 101 -6.03 1.51 22.62
CA ASP A 101 -6.96 1.15 23.68
C ASP A 101 -7.12 -0.37 23.72
N LYS A 102 -7.30 -1.02 22.56
CA LYS A 102 -7.48 -2.47 22.50
C LYS A 102 -6.26 -3.27 22.91
N LEU A 103 -5.04 -2.74 22.71
CA LEU A 103 -3.81 -3.35 23.21
C LEU A 103 -3.81 -3.50 24.74
N GLN A 104 -4.53 -2.65 25.48
CA GLN A 104 -4.58 -2.69 26.94
C GLN A 104 -5.45 -3.84 27.46
N ASP A 105 -6.41 -4.31 26.65
CA ASP A 105 -7.34 -5.39 27.03
C ASP A 105 -6.72 -6.79 26.95
N ILE A 106 -5.59 -6.95 26.25
CA ILE A 106 -5.02 -8.26 26.00
C ILE A 106 -4.19 -8.75 27.20
N PRO A 107 -4.40 -9.99 27.67
CA PRO A 107 -3.61 -10.55 28.76
C PRO A 107 -2.22 -11.00 28.26
N TRP A 108 -1.33 -10.04 27.99
CA TRP A 108 0.01 -10.27 27.44
C TRP A 108 0.87 -11.21 28.29
N ALA A 109 0.78 -11.09 29.61
CA ALA A 109 1.53 -11.92 30.55
C ALA A 109 1.07 -13.39 30.57
N LYS A 110 -0.11 -13.70 30.01
CA LYS A 110 -0.70 -15.04 30.02
C LYS A 110 -0.20 -15.86 28.81
N PRO A 111 0.42 -17.05 29.04
CA PRO A 111 0.85 -17.92 27.96
C PRO A 111 -0.30 -18.30 27.03
N VAL A 112 -0.04 -18.28 25.71
CA VAL A 112 -1.08 -18.48 24.68
C VAL A 112 -1.88 -19.77 24.88
N HIS A 113 -1.21 -20.88 25.24
CA HIS A 113 -1.86 -22.19 25.43
C HIS A 113 -2.82 -22.24 26.63
N THR A 114 -2.81 -21.25 27.52
CA THR A 114 -3.72 -21.16 28.68
C THR A 114 -4.90 -20.24 28.42
N ARG A 115 -4.96 -19.60 27.24
CA ARG A 115 -6.00 -18.62 26.92
C ARG A 115 -7.34 -19.28 26.63
N THR A 116 -8.41 -18.63 27.07
CA THR A 116 -9.78 -19.04 26.79
C THR A 116 -10.14 -18.74 25.33
N ALA A 117 -11.19 -19.38 24.82
CA ALA A 117 -11.70 -19.07 23.48
C ALA A 117 -12.10 -17.59 23.33
N GLN A 118 -12.63 -16.98 24.39
CA GLN A 118 -12.97 -15.55 24.41
C GLN A 118 -11.73 -14.67 24.30
N GLU A 119 -10.66 -14.95 25.06
CA GLU A 119 -9.41 -14.20 24.99
C GLU A 119 -8.75 -14.31 23.61
N LEU A 120 -8.87 -15.48 22.95
CA LEU A 120 -8.42 -15.66 21.58
C LEU A 120 -9.25 -14.83 20.58
N GLU A 121 -10.55 -14.72 20.79
CA GLU A 121 -11.41 -13.89 19.95
C GLU A 121 -11.13 -12.39 20.13
N GLU A 122 -10.90 -11.93 21.36
CA GLU A 122 -10.47 -10.55 21.62
C GLU A 122 -9.10 -10.25 20.98
N THR A 123 -8.20 -11.25 20.93
CA THR A 123 -6.93 -11.12 20.22
C THR A 123 -7.14 -10.93 18.71
N LYS A 124 -8.14 -11.59 18.10
CA LYS A 124 -8.46 -11.36 16.68
C LYS A 124 -9.03 -9.98 16.43
N LYS A 125 -9.89 -9.48 17.33
CA LYS A 125 -10.41 -8.11 17.24
C LYS A 125 -9.28 -7.11 17.28
N LEU A 126 -8.34 -7.26 18.21
CA LEU A 126 -7.12 -6.44 18.23
C LEU A 126 -6.38 -6.47 16.88
N ILE A 127 -6.25 -7.63 16.25
CA ILE A 127 -5.59 -7.72 14.94
C ILE A 127 -6.31 -6.85 13.90
N PHE A 128 -7.65 -6.79 13.91
CA PHE A 128 -8.37 -5.88 13.02
C PHE A 128 -8.07 -4.41 13.32
N GLU A 129 -8.13 -3.99 14.59
CA GLU A 129 -7.79 -2.60 14.96
C GLU A 129 -6.36 -2.22 14.54
N LEU A 130 -5.39 -3.14 14.72
CA LEU A 130 -4.01 -2.93 14.29
C LEU A 130 -3.89 -2.82 12.76
N LEU A 131 -4.70 -3.57 12.01
CA LEU A 131 -4.75 -3.51 10.56
C LEU A 131 -5.40 -2.22 10.06
N ASP A 132 -6.44 -1.73 10.72
CA ASP A 132 -7.11 -0.46 10.39
C ASP A 132 -6.19 0.74 10.67
N ALA A 133 -5.46 0.72 11.79
CA ALA A 133 -4.40 1.69 12.08
C ALA A 133 -3.27 1.63 11.04
N ALA A 134 -2.75 0.45 10.71
CA ALA A 134 -1.69 0.31 9.71
C ALA A 134 -2.16 0.76 8.32
N ALA A 135 -3.38 0.38 7.92
CA ALA A 135 -3.93 0.72 6.62
C ALA A 135 -4.17 2.22 6.46
N SER A 136 -4.76 2.87 7.47
CA SER A 136 -4.97 4.31 7.48
C SER A 136 -3.64 5.07 7.44
N MET A 137 -2.63 4.66 8.23
CA MET A 137 -1.31 5.30 8.24
C MET A 137 -0.63 5.26 6.87
N VAL A 138 -0.61 4.09 6.21
CA VAL A 138 0.04 3.94 4.90
C VAL A 138 -0.75 4.71 3.82
N ASN A 139 -2.09 4.74 3.89
CA ASN A 139 -2.90 5.56 3.00
C ASN A 139 -2.65 7.06 3.20
N LEU A 140 -2.51 7.55 4.44
CA LEU A 140 -2.14 8.93 4.71
C LEU A 140 -0.77 9.30 4.11
N VAL A 141 0.22 8.40 4.20
CA VAL A 141 1.51 8.60 3.50
C VAL A 141 1.29 8.80 2.00
N GLY A 142 0.46 7.96 1.38
CA GLY A 142 0.09 8.09 -0.02
C GLY A 142 -0.57 9.43 -0.37
N VAL A 143 -1.54 9.85 0.45
CA VAL A 143 -2.25 11.14 0.28
C VAL A 143 -1.29 12.32 0.39
N ILE A 144 -0.41 12.34 1.40
CA ILE A 144 0.62 13.38 1.56
C ILE A 144 1.59 13.38 0.37
N CYS A 145 1.98 12.21 -0.14
CA CYS A 145 2.85 12.13 -1.32
C CYS A 145 2.17 12.73 -2.55
N ASN A 146 0.88 12.47 -2.76
CA ASN A 146 0.13 13.05 -3.88
C ASN A 146 -0.01 14.57 -3.74
N GLU A 147 -0.40 15.06 -2.56
CA GLU A 147 -0.58 16.50 -2.28
C GLU A 147 0.70 17.31 -2.55
N HIS A 148 1.84 16.78 -2.11
CA HIS A 148 3.13 17.46 -2.24
C HIS A 148 3.97 17.01 -3.45
N GLN A 149 3.42 16.15 -4.31
CA GLN A 149 4.11 15.56 -5.47
C GLN A 149 5.43 14.86 -5.09
N PHE A 150 5.49 14.26 -3.91
CA PHE A 150 6.66 13.48 -3.49
C PHE A 150 6.71 12.11 -4.16
N SER A 151 7.93 11.65 -4.44
CA SER A 151 8.16 10.27 -4.88
C SER A 151 8.05 9.32 -3.70
N MET A 152 6.96 8.54 -3.65
CA MET A 152 6.75 7.54 -2.60
C MET A 152 7.86 6.49 -2.62
N LYS A 153 8.34 6.06 -3.81
CA LYS A 153 9.50 5.17 -3.94
C LYS A 153 10.75 5.71 -3.26
N GLN A 154 11.08 6.98 -3.50
CA GLN A 154 12.27 7.60 -2.92
C GLN A 154 12.16 7.67 -1.39
N LEU A 155 11.00 8.06 -0.87
CA LEU A 155 10.75 8.11 0.57
C LEU A 155 10.85 6.72 1.21
N PHE A 156 10.26 5.69 0.61
CA PHE A 156 10.38 4.32 1.10
C PHE A 156 11.83 3.80 1.03
N THR A 157 12.59 4.19 0.00
CA THR A 157 14.01 3.85 -0.11
C THR A 157 14.81 4.47 1.05
N GLN A 158 14.61 5.75 1.32
CA GLN A 158 15.26 6.45 2.44
C GLN A 158 14.84 5.89 3.79
N TRP A 159 13.55 5.63 3.98
CA TRP A 159 13.02 5.03 5.19
C TRP A 159 13.61 3.65 5.46
N ARG A 160 13.75 2.78 4.45
CA ARG A 160 14.40 1.46 4.59
C ARG A 160 15.86 1.58 5.02
N LEU A 161 16.61 2.54 4.49
CA LEU A 161 17.98 2.81 4.96
C LEU A 161 18.00 3.18 6.46
N SER A 162 17.02 3.96 6.92
CA SER A 162 16.87 4.29 8.35
C SER A 162 16.50 3.08 9.21
N LEU A 163 15.78 2.09 8.68
CA LEU A 163 15.45 0.87 9.41
C LEU A 163 16.67 -0.03 9.54
N ARG A 164 17.47 -0.14 8.47
CA ARG A 164 18.76 -0.87 8.48
C ARG A 164 19.72 -0.27 9.50
N SER A 165 19.83 1.05 9.58
CA SER A 165 20.72 1.71 10.56
C SER A 165 20.33 1.46 12.02
N ARG A 166 19.04 1.19 12.28
CA ARG A 166 18.50 0.84 13.60
C ARG A 166 18.48 -0.67 13.87
N ASN A 167 18.98 -1.49 12.95
CA ASN A 167 18.90 -2.96 13.00
C ASN A 167 17.45 -3.48 13.12
N TYR A 168 16.49 -2.77 12.54
CA TYR A 168 15.09 -3.23 12.50
C TYR A 168 14.84 -4.18 11.34
N ILE A 169 15.68 -4.14 10.29
CA ILE A 169 15.67 -5.04 9.14
C ILE A 169 17.09 -5.43 8.75
N ASP A 170 17.24 -6.57 8.08
CA ASP A 170 18.52 -7.04 7.56
C ASP A 170 19.06 -6.13 6.45
N LYS A 171 20.38 -6.21 6.23
CA LYS A 171 21.06 -5.39 5.20
C LYS A 171 20.64 -5.75 3.77
N ASP A 172 20.18 -6.98 3.58
CA ASP A 172 19.85 -7.55 2.27
C ASP A 172 18.37 -7.38 1.88
N PHE A 173 17.56 -6.76 2.74
CA PHE A 173 16.15 -6.41 2.50
C PHE A 173 16.01 -4.93 2.16
#